data_AF-A0A7R9M2E0-F1
#
_entry.id   AF-A0A7R9M2E0-F1
#
_cell.length_a   1.000
_cell.length_b   1.000
_cell.length_c   1.000
_cell.angle_alpha   90.00
_cell.angle_beta   90.00
_cell.angle_gamma   90.00
#
_symmetry.space_group_name_H-M   'P 1'
#
loop_
_entity.id
_entity.type
_entity.pdbx_description
1 polymer ?
#
loop_
_entity_poly.entity_id
_entity_poly.type
_entity_poly.pdbx_seq_one_letter_code
_entity_poly.pdbx_strand_id
1 'polypeptide(L)'
;MSELDCDDDLSADYNDYEIRDSDEDTEDASETDVVLKYDNTDNEYTEIKEQIYRDKLATLKDQLIQLEAGLHPEYVRKIRRLEQLYEERVLLDEVFLAFENERIEREYISEKRSAVREFEERKVELKESLLSELEDKKKMIESERISLELANDSTEPKPLTTRKLRRRPNEPIPIPEKRRRASPDIL
;
A
#
# COMPACT_ATOMS: atom_id res chain seq x y z
N MET A 1 -26.35 -11.69 22.45
CA MET A 1 -27.82 -11.79 22.53
C MET A 1 -28.16 -13.20 22.07
N SER A 2 -28.00 -14.17 22.96
CA SER A 2 -29.01 -14.67 23.91
C SER A 2 -30.09 -15.45 23.17
N GLU A 3 -29.91 -16.77 23.24
CA GLU A 3 -30.80 -17.83 22.75
C GLU A 3 -32.18 -17.73 23.42
N LEU A 4 -33.22 -18.01 22.65
CA LEU A 4 -34.62 -18.02 23.07
C LEU A 4 -34.95 -19.38 23.70
N ASP A 5 -35.08 -19.42 25.02
CA ASP A 5 -35.76 -20.50 25.74
C ASP A 5 -37.25 -20.15 25.85
N CYS A 6 -38.09 -20.94 25.19
CA CYS A 6 -39.53 -20.98 25.37
C CYS A 6 -39.89 -22.29 26.07
N ASP A 7 -40.07 -22.25 27.38
CA ASP A 7 -40.72 -23.30 28.16
C ASP A 7 -42.02 -22.71 28.75
N ASP A 8 -43.16 -23.06 28.16
CA ASP A 8 -44.50 -22.78 28.70
C ASP A 8 -45.11 -24.11 29.13
N ASP A 9 -44.93 -24.45 30.41
CA ASP A 9 -45.47 -25.62 31.08
C ASP A 9 -46.70 -25.17 31.88
N LEU A 10 -47.86 -25.13 31.22
CA LEU A 10 -49.15 -24.88 31.87
C LEU A 10 -49.92 -26.19 32.00
N SER A 11 -49.74 -26.82 33.16
CA SER A 11 -50.52 -27.95 33.64
C SER A 11 -52.01 -27.61 33.68
N ALA A 12 -52.80 -28.36 32.91
CA ALA A 12 -54.27 -28.31 32.94
C ALA A 12 -54.79 -28.93 34.25
N ASP A 13 -55.21 -28.07 35.19
CA ASP A 13 -55.95 -28.51 36.38
C ASP A 13 -57.44 -28.57 36.03
N TYR A 14 -57.97 -29.79 36.01
CA TYR A 14 -59.37 -30.11 35.80
C TYR A 14 -60.15 -29.77 37.08
N ASN A 15 -60.84 -28.62 37.09
CA ASN A 15 -61.79 -28.31 38.16
C ASN A 15 -63.12 -29.06 37.92
N ASP A 16 -63.31 -30.08 38.75
CA ASP A 16 -64.54 -30.83 38.97
C ASP A 16 -65.58 -29.91 39.66
N TYR A 17 -66.61 -29.50 38.92
CA TYR A 17 -67.76 -28.80 39.49
C TYR A 17 -68.94 -29.77 39.57
N GLU A 18 -69.24 -30.20 40.80
CA GLU A 18 -70.47 -30.93 41.12
C GLU A 18 -71.71 -30.14 40.69
N ILE A 19 -72.50 -30.77 39.82
CA ILE A 19 -73.82 -30.31 39.42
C ILE A 19 -74.76 -30.53 40.61
N ARG A 20 -75.16 -29.45 41.29
CA ARG A 20 -76.25 -29.43 42.25
C ARG A 20 -77.56 -29.26 41.49
N ASP A 21 -78.37 -30.30 41.45
CA ASP A 21 -79.77 -30.21 41.03
C ASP A 21 -80.52 -29.30 42.00
N SER A 22 -80.84 -28.08 41.56
CA SER A 22 -81.68 -27.13 42.28
C SER A 22 -82.89 -26.83 41.42
N ASP A 23 -83.99 -27.55 41.70
CA ASP A 23 -85.34 -27.21 41.26
C ASP A 23 -85.70 -25.81 41.78
N GLU A 24 -85.56 -24.79 40.95
CA GLU A 24 -86.10 -23.46 41.23
C GLU A 24 -86.58 -22.83 39.92
N ASP A 25 -87.90 -22.73 39.76
CA ASP A 25 -88.64 -22.05 38.68
C ASP A 25 -88.33 -20.51 38.67
N THR A 26 -87.05 -20.14 38.54
CA THR A 26 -86.55 -18.75 38.55
C THR A 26 -85.42 -18.54 37.51
N GLU A 27 -85.38 -19.34 36.44
CA GLU A 27 -84.31 -19.28 35.42
C GLU A 27 -84.36 -17.99 34.58
N ASP A 28 -85.55 -17.44 34.29
CA ASP A 28 -85.72 -16.28 33.38
C ASP A 28 -85.20 -14.94 33.98
N ALA A 29 -85.18 -14.81 35.30
CA ALA A 29 -84.72 -13.59 35.99
C ALA A 29 -83.20 -13.54 36.19
N SER A 30 -82.52 -14.68 36.19
CA SER A 30 -81.06 -14.74 36.38
C SER A 30 -80.28 -14.68 35.06
N GLU A 31 -80.83 -15.23 33.96
CA GLU A 31 -80.24 -15.09 32.63
C GLU A 31 -80.15 -13.63 32.20
N THR A 32 -81.17 -12.82 32.46
CA THR A 32 -81.16 -11.39 32.13
C THR A 32 -80.14 -10.60 32.95
N ASP A 33 -79.94 -10.88 34.24
CA ASP A 33 -78.90 -10.22 35.07
C ASP A 33 -77.48 -10.69 34.71
N VAL A 34 -77.32 -11.95 34.29
CA VAL A 34 -76.05 -12.50 33.81
C VAL A 34 -75.67 -11.92 32.45
N VAL A 35 -76.61 -11.82 31.51
CA VAL A 35 -76.42 -11.14 30.21
C VAL A 35 -76.08 -9.67 30.40
N LEU A 36 -76.79 -8.96 31.30
CA LEU A 36 -76.47 -7.56 31.61
C LEU A 36 -75.08 -7.39 32.22
N LYS A 37 -74.61 -8.34 33.06
CA LYS A 37 -73.23 -8.32 33.59
C LYS A 37 -72.20 -8.55 32.49
N TYR A 38 -72.42 -9.52 31.59
CA TYR A 38 -71.54 -9.77 30.46
C TYR A 38 -71.48 -8.57 29.50
N ASP A 39 -72.63 -7.99 29.16
CA ASP A 39 -72.71 -6.77 28.34
C ASP A 39 -72.01 -5.58 29.02
N ASN A 40 -72.15 -5.43 30.34
CA ASN A 40 -71.45 -4.39 31.09
C ASN A 40 -69.93 -4.61 31.13
N THR A 41 -69.45 -5.85 31.28
CA THR A 41 -68.02 -6.16 31.23
C THR A 41 -67.41 -5.98 29.83
N ASP A 42 -68.16 -6.31 28.77
CA ASP A 42 -67.72 -6.11 27.39
C ASP A 42 -67.68 -4.61 27.02
N ASN A 43 -68.62 -3.82 27.55
CA ASN A 43 -68.62 -2.37 27.43
C ASN A 43 -67.43 -1.75 28.18
N GLU A 44 -67.14 -2.20 29.41
CA GLU A 44 -65.97 -1.77 30.18
C GLU A 44 -64.66 -2.11 29.45
N TYR A 45 -64.54 -3.33 28.92
CA TYR A 45 -63.38 -3.73 28.11
C TYR A 45 -63.21 -2.86 26.86
N THR A 46 -64.30 -2.52 26.18
CA THR A 46 -64.30 -1.65 25.01
C THR A 46 -63.88 -0.22 25.38
N GLU A 47 -64.38 0.31 26.50
CA GLU A 47 -64.03 1.63 27.01
C GLU A 47 -62.55 1.73 27.40
N ILE A 48 -62.03 0.71 28.11
CA ILE A 48 -60.59 0.61 28.45
C ILE A 48 -59.75 0.59 27.17
N LYS A 49 -60.16 -0.20 26.17
CA LYS A 49 -59.46 -0.29 24.89
C LYS A 49 -59.45 1.05 24.15
N GLU A 50 -60.59 1.75 24.11
CA GLU A 50 -60.66 3.09 23.54
C GLU A 50 -59.74 4.09 24.27
N GLN A 51 -59.70 4.02 25.60
CA GLN A 51 -58.83 4.87 26.39
C GLN A 51 -57.36 4.62 26.08
N ILE A 52 -56.93 3.36 25.97
CA ILE A 52 -55.57 2.98 25.55
C ILE A 52 -55.23 3.56 24.17
N TYR A 53 -56.17 3.52 23.21
CA TYR A 53 -55.92 4.10 21.89
C TYR A 53 -55.82 5.62 21.92
N ARG A 54 -56.65 6.31 22.73
CA ARG A 54 -56.56 7.77 22.91
C ARG A 54 -55.22 8.16 23.51
N ASP A 55 -54.76 7.44 24.53
CA ASP A 55 -53.47 7.66 25.18
C ASP A 55 -52.31 7.36 24.21
N LYS A 56 -52.41 6.27 23.43
CA LYS A 56 -51.41 5.94 22.41
C LYS A 56 -51.35 7.01 21.32
N LEU A 57 -52.49 7.55 20.89
CA LEU A 57 -52.52 8.63 19.92
C LEU A 57 -51.91 9.92 20.48
N ALA A 58 -52.18 10.24 21.75
CA ALA A 58 -51.59 11.40 22.43
C ALA A 58 -50.06 11.28 22.51
N THR A 59 -49.54 10.13 22.94
CA THR A 59 -48.08 9.90 22.99
C THR A 59 -47.41 10.01 21.63
N LEU A 60 -48.04 9.52 20.55
CA LEU A 60 -47.52 9.65 19.19
C LEU A 60 -47.54 11.10 18.70
N LYS A 61 -48.58 11.86 19.01
CA LYS A 61 -48.64 13.30 18.69
C LYS A 61 -47.56 14.08 19.43
N ASP A 62 -47.33 13.78 20.70
CA ASP A 62 -46.27 14.42 21.48
C ASP A 62 -44.88 14.07 20.94
N GLN A 63 -44.66 12.81 20.54
CA GLN A 63 -43.42 12.39 19.88
C GLN A 63 -43.21 13.11 18.55
N LEU A 64 -44.26 13.31 17.77
CA LEU A 64 -44.20 14.06 16.51
C LEU A 64 -43.81 15.52 16.77
N ILE A 65 -44.46 16.19 17.73
CA ILE A 65 -44.12 17.57 18.13
C ILE A 65 -42.66 17.65 18.61
N GLN A 66 -42.21 16.69 19.41
CA GLN A 66 -40.81 16.61 19.85
C GLN A 66 -39.84 16.40 18.69
N LEU A 67 -40.20 15.62 17.68
CA LEU A 67 -39.38 15.42 16.47
C LEU A 67 -39.32 16.68 15.62
N GLU A 68 -40.46 17.35 15.40
CA GLU A 68 -40.53 18.62 14.65
C GLU A 68 -39.72 19.72 15.35
N ALA A 69 -39.74 19.75 16.69
CA ALA A 69 -38.91 20.64 17.49
C ALA A 69 -37.43 20.19 17.60
N GLY A 70 -37.08 19.00 17.10
CA GLY A 70 -35.73 18.43 17.20
C GLY A 70 -35.32 17.98 18.61
N LEU A 71 -36.27 17.86 19.54
CA LEU A 71 -36.04 17.53 20.95
C LEU A 71 -36.24 16.03 21.27
N HIS A 72 -36.74 15.24 20.31
CA HIS A 72 -37.01 13.82 20.54
C HIS A 72 -35.74 13.08 21.01
N PRO A 73 -35.76 12.35 22.14
CA PRO A 73 -34.55 11.79 22.75
C PRO A 73 -33.71 10.89 21.83
N GLU A 74 -34.36 10.05 21.02
CA GLU A 74 -33.67 9.19 20.05
C GLU A 74 -33.00 9.98 18.91
N TYR A 75 -33.61 11.09 18.49
CA TYR A 75 -33.07 11.96 17.45
C TYR A 75 -31.83 12.68 17.97
N VAL A 76 -31.93 13.30 19.14
CA VAL A 76 -30.80 13.97 19.81
C VAL A 76 -29.66 12.99 20.06
N ARG A 77 -29.95 11.75 20.48
CA ARG A 77 -28.92 10.71 20.67
C ARG A 77 -28.19 10.37 19.36
N LYS A 78 -28.90 10.31 18.23
CA LYS A 78 -28.29 10.08 16.92
C LYS A 78 -27.42 11.26 16.49
N ILE A 79 -27.87 12.50 16.70
CA ILE A 79 -27.07 13.70 16.44
C ILE A 79 -25.77 13.67 17.22
N ARG A 80 -25.82 13.47 18.54
CA ARG A 80 -24.62 13.43 19.38
C ARG A 80 -23.61 12.37 18.94
N ARG A 81 -24.10 11.22 18.48
CA ARG A 81 -23.23 10.18 17.92
C ARG A 81 -22.57 10.63 16.61
N LEU A 82 -23.29 11.32 15.74
CA LEU A 82 -22.72 11.86 14.50
C LEU A 82 -21.70 12.97 14.77
N GLU A 83 -21.98 13.85 15.74
CA GLU A 83 -21.06 14.90 16.19
C GLU A 83 -19.76 14.28 16.72
N GLN A 84 -19.86 13.27 17.59
CA GLN A 84 -18.69 12.54 18.10
C GLN A 84 -17.87 11.90 16.97
N LEU A 85 -18.52 11.20 16.03
CA LEU A 85 -17.82 10.59 14.89
C LEU A 85 -17.15 11.63 14.00
N TYR A 86 -17.77 12.80 13.83
CA TYR A 86 -17.19 13.90 13.08
C TYR A 86 -15.95 14.46 13.78
N GLU A 87 -16.03 14.73 15.09
CA GLU A 87 -14.90 15.20 15.90
C GLU A 87 -13.74 14.20 15.88
N GLU A 88 -14.02 12.91 16.05
CA GLU A 88 -13.03 11.84 15.96
C GLU A 88 -12.35 11.80 14.59
N ARG A 89 -13.13 12.01 13.51
CA ARG A 89 -12.59 12.04 12.15
C ARG A 89 -11.70 13.25 11.91
N VAL A 90 -12.10 14.44 12.38
CA VAL A 90 -11.28 15.65 12.28
C VAL A 90 -9.96 15.45 13.01
N LEU A 91 -9.99 14.92 14.24
CA LEU A 91 -8.78 14.63 15.01
C LEU A 91 -7.86 13.62 14.28
N LEU A 92 -8.44 12.56 13.70
CA LEU A 92 -7.68 11.59 12.94
C LEU A 92 -7.01 12.21 11.72
N ASP A 93 -7.73 13.05 10.97
CA ASP A 93 -7.22 13.74 9.80
C ASP A 93 -6.08 14.70 10.17
N GLU A 94 -6.19 15.42 11.30
CA GLU A 94 -5.14 16.30 11.82
C GLU A 94 -3.86 15.54 12.21
N VAL A 95 -4.01 14.43 12.93
CA VAL A 95 -2.89 13.56 13.33
C VAL A 95 -2.23 12.95 12.10
N PHE A 96 -3.03 12.50 11.13
CA PHE A 96 -2.52 11.94 9.89
C PHE A 96 -1.73 12.97 9.07
N LEU A 97 -2.24 14.20 8.96
CA LEU A 97 -1.54 15.29 8.29
C LEU A 97 -0.19 15.60 8.95
N ALA A 98 -0.16 15.66 10.29
CA ALA A 98 1.09 15.88 11.03
C ALA A 98 2.11 14.76 10.78
N PHE A 99 1.65 13.50 10.81
CA PHE A 99 2.47 12.33 10.54
C PHE A 99 3.04 12.33 9.11
N GLU A 100 2.20 12.60 8.10
CA GLU A 100 2.62 12.66 6.70
C GLU A 100 3.64 13.77 6.47
N ASN A 101 3.44 14.95 7.06
CA ASN A 101 4.41 16.05 6.99
C ASN A 101 5.77 15.64 7.60
N GLU A 102 5.77 14.98 8.76
CA GLU A 102 7.00 14.49 9.38
C GLU A 102 7.68 13.41 8.52
N ARG A 103 6.90 12.51 7.89
CA ARG A 103 7.45 11.50 6.98
C ARG A 103 8.12 12.14 5.77
N ILE A 104 7.44 13.09 5.13
CA ILE A 104 7.96 13.81 3.95
C ILE A 104 9.24 14.57 4.32
N GLU A 105 9.28 15.24 5.46
CA GLU A 105 10.49 15.96 5.90
C GLU A 105 11.66 15.00 6.14
N ARG A 106 11.42 13.84 6.77
CA ARG A 106 12.44 12.81 6.96
C ARG A 106 12.96 12.26 5.64
N GLU A 107 12.07 11.96 4.70
CA GLU A 107 12.42 11.51 3.35
C GLU A 107 13.27 12.57 2.62
N TYR A 108 12.85 13.83 2.67
CA TYR A 108 13.57 14.95 2.07
C TYR A 108 15.00 15.11 2.62
N ILE A 109 15.16 15.07 3.95
CA ILE A 109 16.47 15.15 4.59
C ILE A 109 17.34 13.94 4.21
N SER A 110 16.75 12.74 4.19
CA SER A 110 17.45 11.52 3.80
C SER A 110 17.94 11.62 2.36
N GLU A 111 17.08 12.03 1.44
CA GLU A 111 17.38 12.15 0.01
C GLU A 111 18.49 13.17 -0.24
N LYS A 112 18.42 14.34 0.42
CA LYS A 112 19.52 15.32 0.37
C LYS A 112 20.86 14.75 0.80
N ARG A 113 20.88 13.97 1.88
CA ARG A 113 22.11 13.33 2.38
C ARG A 113 22.62 12.27 1.40
N SER A 114 21.72 11.47 0.84
CA SER A 114 22.05 10.48 -0.19
C SER A 114 22.64 11.14 -1.43
N ALA A 115 22.02 12.21 -1.95
CA ALA A 115 22.52 12.93 -3.12
C ALA A 115 23.92 13.54 -2.90
N VAL A 116 24.19 14.10 -1.71
CA VAL A 116 25.54 14.61 -1.38
C VAL A 116 26.55 13.46 -1.33
N ARG A 117 26.21 12.36 -0.66
CA ARG A 117 27.09 11.19 -0.57
C ARG A 117 27.39 10.61 -1.96
N GLU A 118 26.37 10.42 -2.77
CA GLU A 118 26.48 9.89 -4.13
C GLU A 118 27.37 10.78 -5.01
N PHE A 119 27.28 12.10 -4.86
CA PHE A 119 28.15 13.04 -5.56
C PHE A 119 29.61 12.93 -5.11
N GLU A 120 29.86 12.80 -3.81
CA GLU A 120 31.21 12.62 -3.26
C GLU A 120 31.82 11.27 -3.71
N GLU A 121 31.05 10.19 -3.67
CA GLU A 121 31.43 8.86 -4.14
C GLU A 121 31.81 8.90 -5.63
N ARG A 122 30.95 9.45 -6.50
CA ARG A 122 31.27 9.60 -7.94
C ARG A 122 32.52 10.42 -8.20
N LYS A 123 32.80 11.43 -7.38
CA LYS A 123 34.02 12.25 -7.52
C LYS A 123 35.27 11.43 -7.19
N VAL A 124 35.20 10.53 -6.20
CA VAL A 124 36.29 9.61 -5.86
C VAL A 124 36.46 8.58 -6.97
N GLU A 125 35.39 7.90 -7.39
CA GLU A 125 35.40 6.92 -8.47
C GLU A 125 36.00 7.48 -9.76
N LEU A 126 35.61 8.70 -10.16
CA LEU A 126 36.14 9.34 -11.36
C LEU A 126 37.65 9.59 -11.27
N LYS A 127 38.15 9.99 -10.10
CA LYS A 127 39.60 10.19 -9.89
C LYS A 127 40.34 8.86 -9.93
N GLU A 128 39.82 7.83 -9.29
CA GLU A 128 40.43 6.50 -9.28
C GLU A 128 40.46 5.89 -10.69
N SER A 129 39.36 6.03 -11.46
CA SER A 129 39.30 5.61 -12.86
C SER A 129 40.35 6.34 -13.69
N LEU A 130 40.48 7.66 -13.55
CA LEU A 130 41.47 8.44 -14.30
C LEU A 130 42.91 8.02 -13.94
N LEU A 131 43.18 7.78 -12.66
CA LEU A 131 44.49 7.29 -12.22
C LEU A 131 44.79 5.91 -12.83
N SER A 132 43.85 4.97 -12.78
CA SER A 132 43.99 3.65 -13.40
C SER A 132 44.28 3.75 -14.90
N GLU A 133 43.54 4.58 -15.63
CA GLU A 133 43.76 4.80 -17.05
C GLU A 133 45.16 5.35 -17.36
N LEU A 134 45.65 6.28 -16.55
CA LEU A 134 46.99 6.86 -16.72
C LEU A 134 48.09 5.84 -16.41
N GLU A 135 47.90 5.01 -15.38
CA GLU A 135 48.82 3.92 -15.05
C GLU A 135 48.86 2.87 -16.15
N ASP A 136 47.72 2.49 -16.73
CA ASP A 136 47.67 1.52 -17.82
C ASP A 136 48.25 2.08 -19.11
N LYS A 137 48.02 3.36 -19.42
CA LYS A 137 48.70 4.05 -20.53
C LYS A 137 50.22 4.06 -20.34
N LYS A 138 50.70 4.33 -19.12
CA LYS A 138 52.13 4.27 -18.79
C LYS A 138 52.71 2.87 -19.00
N LYS A 139 52.01 1.82 -18.53
CA LYS A 139 52.43 0.42 -18.76
C LYS A 139 52.46 0.07 -20.24
N MET A 140 51.45 0.52 -21.00
CA MET A 140 51.36 0.30 -22.45
C MET A 140 52.56 0.93 -23.17
N ILE A 141 52.86 2.20 -22.89
CA ILE A 141 54.02 2.90 -23.49
C ILE A 141 55.34 2.19 -23.14
N GLU A 142 55.53 1.76 -21.89
CA GLU A 142 56.74 1.03 -21.51
C GLU A 142 56.84 -0.33 -22.23
N SER A 143 55.70 -1.04 -22.39
CA SER A 143 55.65 -2.30 -23.13
C SER A 143 55.95 -2.13 -24.63
N GLU A 144 55.45 -1.06 -25.24
CA GLU A 144 55.74 -0.69 -26.62
C GLU A 144 57.22 -0.32 -26.79
N ARG A 145 57.80 0.44 -25.84
CA ARG A 145 59.22 0.79 -25.84
C ARG A 145 60.12 -0.44 -25.79
N ILE A 146 59.87 -1.36 -24.85
CA ILE A 146 60.61 -2.62 -24.73
C ILE A 146 60.47 -3.45 -26.01
N SER A 147 59.27 -3.51 -26.57
CA SER A 147 59.00 -4.23 -27.82
C SER A 147 59.78 -3.65 -29.00
N LEU A 148 59.89 -2.31 -29.08
CA LEU A 148 60.70 -1.61 -30.09
C LEU A 148 62.20 -1.85 -29.89
N GLU A 149 62.71 -1.80 -28.66
CA GLU A 149 64.12 -2.09 -28.33
C GLU A 149 64.50 -3.52 -28.78
N LEU A 150 63.65 -4.51 -28.49
CA LEU A 150 63.86 -5.90 -28.90
C LEU A 150 63.77 -6.10 -30.43
N ALA A 151 62.84 -5.42 -31.09
CA ALA A 151 62.70 -5.49 -32.55
C ALA A 151 63.91 -4.86 -33.26
N ASN A 152 64.46 -3.76 -32.74
CA ASN A 152 65.61 -3.08 -33.34
C ASN A 152 66.88 -3.94 -33.28
N ASP A 153 67.11 -4.66 -32.17
CA ASP A 153 68.26 -5.56 -32.00
C ASP A 153 68.20 -6.79 -32.93
N SER A 154 67.01 -7.14 -33.44
CA SER A 154 66.82 -8.25 -34.39
C SER A 154 67.05 -7.84 -35.86
N THR A 155 67.06 -6.54 -36.16
CA THR A 155 67.08 -6.02 -37.54
C THR A 155 68.42 -5.50 -38.01
N GLU A 156 69.48 -5.51 -37.21
CA GLU A 156 70.82 -5.40 -37.80
C GLU A 156 71.02 -6.64 -38.69
N PRO A 157 71.00 -6.50 -40.03
CA PRO A 157 71.33 -7.63 -40.86
C PRO A 157 72.80 -7.91 -40.57
N LYS A 158 73.08 -9.04 -39.90
CA LYS A 158 74.46 -9.57 -39.83
C LYS A 158 75.01 -9.44 -41.25
N PRO A 159 76.07 -8.65 -41.48
CA PRO A 159 76.56 -8.45 -42.83
C PRO A 159 76.80 -9.84 -43.39
N LEU A 160 76.17 -10.16 -44.54
CA LEU A 160 76.31 -11.47 -45.15
C LEU A 160 77.81 -11.74 -45.23
N THR A 161 78.29 -12.68 -44.41
CA THR A 161 79.68 -13.11 -44.41
C THR A 161 79.88 -13.84 -45.73
N THR A 162 80.19 -13.09 -46.79
CA THR A 162 80.61 -13.67 -48.06
C THR A 162 82.02 -14.22 -47.83
N ARG A 163 82.15 -15.54 -47.73
CA ARG A 163 83.46 -16.18 -47.80
C ARG A 163 84.11 -15.76 -49.11
N LYS A 164 85.23 -15.02 -49.06
CA LYS A 164 86.01 -14.68 -50.26
C LYS A 164 86.59 -15.98 -50.80
N LEU A 165 86.10 -16.45 -51.95
CA LEU A 165 86.76 -17.51 -52.72
C LEU A 165 88.17 -17.02 -53.08
N ARG A 166 89.19 -17.83 -52.75
CA ARG A 166 90.55 -17.57 -53.20
C ARG A 166 90.58 -17.60 -54.72
N ARG A 167 91.13 -16.55 -55.35
CA ARG A 167 91.26 -16.51 -56.81
C ARG A 167 92.24 -17.57 -57.27
N ARG A 168 92.01 -18.11 -58.47
CA ARG A 168 93.00 -18.99 -59.13
C ARG A 168 94.16 -18.12 -59.61
N PRO A 169 95.42 -18.59 -59.55
CA PRO A 169 96.60 -17.79 -59.88
C PRO A 169 96.60 -17.11 -61.26
N ASN A 170 95.84 -17.63 -62.23
CA ASN A 170 95.88 -17.18 -63.62
C ASN A 170 94.63 -16.37 -64.07
N GLU A 171 93.83 -15.88 -63.13
CA GLU A 171 92.61 -15.14 -63.49
C GLU A 171 92.87 -13.63 -63.57
N PRO A 172 92.66 -12.97 -64.74
CA PRO A 172 92.97 -11.55 -64.90
C PRO A 172 92.16 -10.68 -63.93
N ILE A 173 92.73 -9.53 -63.58
CA ILE A 173 92.13 -8.56 -62.65
C ILE A 173 90.90 -7.94 -63.34
N PRO A 174 89.71 -7.91 -62.70
CA PRO A 174 88.57 -7.19 -63.24
C PRO A 174 88.93 -5.72 -63.42
N ILE A 175 88.83 -5.23 -64.65
CA ILE A 175 89.14 -3.85 -65.00
C ILE A 175 88.09 -2.95 -64.33
N PRO A 176 88.48 -1.85 -63.65
CA PRO A 176 87.53 -0.91 -63.09
C PRO A 176 86.65 -0.33 -64.20
N GLU A 177 85.35 -0.63 -64.18
CA GLU A 177 84.39 0.05 -65.05
C GLU A 177 84.38 1.54 -64.67
N LYS A 178 84.77 2.38 -65.63
CA LYS A 178 84.63 3.84 -65.51
C LYS A 178 83.15 4.14 -65.30
N ARG A 179 82.81 4.59 -64.08
CA ARG A 179 81.52 5.19 -63.68
C ARG A 179 80.83 5.84 -64.88
N ARG A 180 79.82 5.17 -65.45
CA ARG A 180 78.78 5.88 -66.20
C ARG A 180 77.99 6.65 -65.16
N ARG A 181 78.18 7.97 -65.15
CA ARG A 181 77.38 8.91 -64.35
C ARG A 181 75.92 8.63 -64.66
N ALA A 182 75.11 8.38 -63.63
CA ALA A 182 73.66 8.42 -63.77
C ALA A 182 73.29 9.87 -64.13
N SER A 183 72.41 10.01 -65.12
CA SER A 183 71.77 11.26 -65.53
C SER A 183 70.96 11.84 -64.36
N PRO A 184 70.88 13.17 -64.22
CA PRO A 184 70.21 13.81 -63.08
C PRO A 184 68.68 13.71 -63.16
N ASP A 185 68.07 13.87 -61.98
CA ASP A 185 66.67 13.73 -61.57
C ASP A 185 65.62 14.42 -62.45
N ILE A 186 64.38 13.91 -62.39
CA ILE A 186 63.17 14.72 -62.64
C ILE A 186 62.15 14.44 -61.52
N LEU A 187 61.71 15.57 -60.95
CA LEU A 187 60.61 15.85 -59.99
C LEU A 187 59.45 14.86 -59.90
#